data_AF-A0A914VCR5-F1
#
_entry.id   AF-A0A914VCR5-F1
#
_cell.length_a   1.000
_cell.length_b   1.000
_cell.length_c   1.000
_cell.angle_alpha   90.00
_cell.angle_beta   90.00
_cell.angle_gamma   90.00
#
_symmetry.space_group_name_H-M   'P 1'
#
loop_
_entity.id
_entity.type
_entity.pdbx_description
1 polymer ?
#
loop_
_entity_poly.entity_id
_entity_poly.type
_entity_poly.pdbx_seq_one_letter_code
_entity_poly.pdbx_strand_id
1 'polypeptide(L)'
;MKVSGCRSGVELRVFLNGRCEEAINPCLAKKCSHDEQCFINMYGKATCECAHICEAVMRPVCGLDGETYDNECELRRRACVTKVRNEVKHLGTCGYGICATYSQCRSPKVCVVREGQPTCACPVCNDDLKEVCGSDGITYANACKLKQEACRIDKDIYQKYEGPC
;
A
#
# COMPACT_ATOMS: atom_id res chain seq x y z
N MET A 1 -14.98 -16.72 -22.84
CA MET A 1 -15.63 -15.69 -22.02
C MET A 1 -17.02 -16.08 -21.51
N LYS A 2 -18.04 -16.33 -22.36
CA LYS A 2 -19.39 -16.72 -21.88
C LYS A 2 -19.43 -18.03 -21.08
N VAL A 3 -18.67 -19.05 -21.50
CA VAL A 3 -18.56 -20.34 -20.79
C VAL A 3 -17.82 -20.19 -19.45
N SER A 4 -16.77 -19.37 -19.43
CA SER A 4 -15.98 -19.08 -18.23
C SER A 4 -16.81 -18.34 -17.17
N GLY A 5 -17.58 -17.32 -17.58
CA GLY A 5 -18.48 -16.60 -16.68
C GLY A 5 -19.63 -17.47 -16.17
N CYS A 6 -20.19 -18.33 -17.03
CA CYS A 6 -21.22 -19.29 -16.65
C CYS A 6 -20.72 -20.30 -15.60
N ARG A 7 -19.48 -20.83 -15.74
CA ARG A 7 -18.90 -21.76 -14.75
C ARG A 7 -18.64 -21.13 -13.39
N SER A 8 -18.28 -19.85 -13.37
CA SER A 8 -17.96 -19.13 -12.14
C SER A 8 -19.14 -18.34 -11.57
N GLY A 9 -20.33 -18.40 -12.20
CA GLY A 9 -21.52 -17.67 -11.76
C GLY A 9 -21.38 -16.15 -11.83
N VAL A 10 -20.48 -15.62 -12.68
CA VAL A 10 -20.21 -14.18 -12.80
C VAL A 10 -20.42 -13.68 -14.23
N GLU A 11 -20.97 -12.48 -14.36
CA GLU A 11 -21.12 -11.80 -15.64
C GLU A 11 -19.77 -11.22 -16.09
N LEU A 12 -19.09 -11.92 -17.00
CA LEU A 12 -17.82 -11.44 -17.56
C LEU A 12 -18.10 -10.50 -18.75
N ARG A 13 -17.51 -9.31 -18.71
CA ARG A 13 -17.52 -8.34 -19.82
C ARG A 13 -16.15 -8.28 -20.49
N VAL A 14 -16.15 -8.19 -21.81
CA VAL A 14 -14.92 -8.01 -22.59
C VAL A 14 -14.43 -6.58 -22.38
N PHE A 15 -13.32 -6.42 -21.66
CA PHE A 15 -12.73 -5.10 -21.42
C PHE A 15 -11.97 -4.57 -22.65
N LEU A 16 -11.25 -5.44 -23.36
CA LEU A 16 -10.60 -5.13 -24.62
C LEU A 16 -10.75 -6.31 -25.59
N ASN A 17 -11.04 -6.00 -26.85
CA ASN A 17 -10.97 -6.97 -27.93
C ASN A 17 -9.52 -7.08 -28.40
N GLY A 18 -8.95 -8.28 -28.35
CA GLY A 18 -7.54 -8.52 -28.65
C GLY A 18 -6.91 -9.49 -27.65
N ARG A 19 -5.58 -9.60 -27.66
CA ARG A 19 -4.85 -10.35 -26.63
C ARG A 19 -4.77 -9.52 -25.36
N CYS A 20 -4.81 -10.16 -24.20
CA CYS A 20 -4.63 -9.46 -22.91
C CYS A 20 -3.28 -8.72 -22.84
N GLU A 21 -2.27 -9.23 -23.54
CA GLU A 21 -0.93 -8.65 -23.68
C GLU A 21 -0.91 -7.30 -24.43
N GLU A 22 -1.92 -7.02 -25.26
CA GLU A 22 -2.06 -5.78 -26.03
C GLU A 22 -2.91 -4.73 -25.28
N ALA A 23 -3.44 -5.10 -24.11
CA ALA A 23 -4.29 -4.23 -23.32
C ALA A 23 -3.49 -3.25 -22.46
N ILE A 24 -3.57 -1.96 -22.80
CA ILE A 24 -2.99 -0.90 -21.98
C ILE A 24 -3.81 -0.78 -20.70
N ASN A 25 -3.17 -1.05 -19.56
CA ASN A 25 -3.77 -0.81 -18.25
C ASN A 25 -4.10 0.70 -18.11
N PRO A 26 -5.38 1.11 -17.98
CA PRO A 26 -5.77 2.52 -17.87
C PRO A 26 -5.13 3.25 -16.68
N CYS A 27 -4.70 2.52 -15.65
CA CYS A 27 -4.00 3.08 -14.50
C CYS A 27 -2.56 3.50 -14.81
N LEU A 28 -1.96 3.07 -15.93
CA LEU A 28 -0.63 3.53 -16.35
C LEU A 28 -0.59 5.03 -16.64
N ALA A 29 -1.62 5.58 -17.27
CA ALA A 29 -1.68 7.00 -17.59
C ALA A 29 -2.32 7.86 -16.47
N LYS A 30 -3.01 7.22 -15.52
CA LYS A 30 -3.72 7.92 -14.43
C LYS A 30 -2.74 8.31 -13.32
N LYS A 31 -2.79 9.56 -12.89
CA LYS A 31 -2.12 10.05 -11.68
C LYS A 31 -3.18 10.27 -10.60
N CYS A 32 -3.00 9.60 -9.47
CA CYS A 32 -3.84 9.76 -8.28
C CYS A 32 -3.11 10.63 -7.25
N SER A 33 -3.84 11.16 -6.27
CA SER A 33 -3.30 12.10 -5.27
C SER A 33 -3.54 11.60 -3.85
N HIS A 34 -2.76 12.05 -2.87
CA HIS A 34 -2.96 11.70 -1.45
C HIS A 34 -2.98 10.18 -1.15
N ASP A 35 -1.99 9.43 -1.67
CA ASP A 35 -1.88 7.96 -1.50
C ASP A 35 -3.09 7.16 -1.99
N GLU A 36 -3.92 7.75 -2.84
CA GLU A 36 -4.95 7.03 -3.60
C GLU A 36 -4.31 6.03 -4.56
N GLN A 37 -4.92 4.86 -4.64
CA GLN A 37 -4.54 3.84 -5.60
C GLN A 37 -5.51 3.88 -6.78
N CYS A 38 -4.99 3.59 -7.97
CA CYS A 38 -5.81 3.46 -9.14
C CYS A 38 -6.45 2.08 -9.20
N PHE A 39 -7.77 2.05 -9.31
CA PHE A 39 -8.56 0.86 -9.55
C PHE A 39 -9.27 0.97 -10.90
N ILE A 40 -9.57 -0.16 -11.51
CA ILE A 40 -10.38 -0.22 -12.73
C ILE A 40 -11.80 -0.59 -12.30
N ASN A 41 -12.75 0.31 -12.51
CA ASN A 41 -14.15 0.06 -12.15
C ASN A 41 -14.82 -0.94 -13.11
N MET A 42 -16.07 -1.33 -12.82
CA MET A 42 -16.83 -2.29 -13.63
C MET A 42 -17.11 -1.86 -15.10
N TYR A 43 -16.86 -0.59 -15.42
CA TYR A 43 -16.96 -0.05 -16.78
C TYR A 43 -15.60 0.02 -17.48
N GLY A 44 -14.53 -0.48 -16.85
CA GLY A 44 -13.20 -0.47 -17.42
C GLY A 44 -12.48 0.89 -17.32
N LYS A 45 -12.97 1.81 -16.49
CA LYS A 45 -12.39 3.14 -16.33
C LYS A 45 -11.48 3.17 -15.10
N ALA A 46 -10.28 3.74 -15.26
CA ALA A 46 -9.40 4.07 -14.14
C ALA A 46 -10.04 5.12 -13.22
N THR A 47 -10.22 4.75 -11.96
CA THR A 47 -10.68 5.58 -10.85
C THR A 47 -9.61 5.62 -9.76
N CYS A 48 -9.46 6.76 -9.09
CA CYS A 48 -8.55 6.90 -7.96
C CYS A 48 -9.39 6.76 -6.70
N GLU A 49 -9.08 5.75 -5.89
CA GLU A 49 -9.85 5.42 -4.70
C GLU A 49 -8.89 5.10 -3.55
N CYS A 50 -9.35 5.31 -2.32
CA CYS A 50 -8.60 4.84 -1.15
C CYS A 50 -8.69 3.32 -1.08
N ALA A 51 -7.66 2.66 -0.53
CA ALA A 51 -7.68 1.20 -0.39
C ALA A 51 -8.98 0.72 0.28
N HIS A 52 -9.81 -0.02 -0.46
CA HIS A 52 -11.15 -0.42 -0.02
C HIS A 52 -11.14 -1.69 0.81
N ILE A 53 -10.07 -2.50 0.72
CA ILE A 53 -9.97 -3.80 1.35
C ILE A 53 -8.64 -3.83 2.11
N CYS A 54 -8.75 -3.91 3.43
CA CYS A 54 -7.62 -4.22 4.30
C CYS A 54 -7.83 -5.62 4.86
N GLU A 55 -6.74 -6.36 5.03
CA GLU A 55 -6.80 -7.67 5.65
C GLU A 55 -7.23 -7.53 7.11
N ALA A 56 -8.14 -8.39 7.57
CA ALA A 56 -8.54 -8.49 8.97
C ALA A 56 -7.45 -9.19 9.83
N VAL A 57 -6.20 -8.75 9.68
CA VAL A 57 -5.03 -9.26 10.38
C VAL A 57 -4.60 -8.22 11.42
N MET A 58 -4.58 -8.64 12.69
CA MET A 58 -4.15 -7.81 13.81
C MET A 58 -2.62 -7.72 13.87
N ARG A 59 -2.07 -6.65 13.31
CA ARG A 59 -0.64 -6.30 13.33
C ARG A 59 -0.52 -4.82 13.66
N PRO A 60 -0.76 -4.42 14.92
CA PRO A 60 -1.01 -3.04 15.26
C PRO A 60 0.19 -2.14 14.96
N VAL A 61 -0.12 -0.89 14.60
CA VAL A 61 0.87 0.17 14.37
C VAL A 61 0.44 1.44 15.09
N CYS A 62 1.41 2.23 15.52
CA CYS A 62 1.17 3.55 16.08
C CYS A 62 1.40 4.60 15.00
N GLY A 63 0.40 5.43 14.75
CA GLY A 63 0.49 6.54 13.81
C GLY A 63 1.25 7.74 14.37
N LEU A 64 1.60 8.68 13.48
CA LEU A 64 2.16 9.99 13.88
C LEU A 64 1.16 10.85 14.65
N ASP A 65 -0.13 10.61 14.44
CA ASP A 65 -1.25 11.18 15.19
C ASP A 65 -1.37 10.64 16.64
N GLY A 66 -0.57 9.64 17.01
CA GLY A 66 -0.61 9.04 18.34
C GLY A 66 -1.77 8.06 18.54
N GLU A 67 -2.49 7.69 17.47
CA GLU A 67 -3.53 6.67 17.50
C GLU A 67 -3.00 5.30 17.09
N THR A 68 -3.57 4.26 17.69
CA THR A 68 -3.26 2.87 17.33
C THR A 68 -4.22 2.41 16.25
N TYR A 69 -3.67 1.75 15.23
CA TYR A 69 -4.42 1.17 14.12
C TYR A 69 -4.22 -0.34 14.10
N ASP A 70 -5.25 -1.09 13.73
CA ASP A 70 -5.24 -2.56 13.71
C ASP A 70 -4.12 -3.13 12.83
N ASN A 71 -3.84 -2.43 11.72
CA ASN A 71 -2.69 -2.67 10.87
C ASN A 71 -2.36 -1.43 10.02
N GLU A 72 -1.24 -1.49 9.29
CA GLU A 72 -0.78 -0.38 8.45
C GLU A 72 -1.72 -0.05 7.28
N CYS A 73 -2.48 -1.03 6.77
CA CYS A 73 -3.46 -0.77 5.72
C CYS A 73 -4.58 0.14 6.24
N GLU A 74 -5.11 -0.14 7.43
CA GLU A 74 -6.15 0.68 8.05
C GLU A 74 -5.67 2.11 8.35
N LEU A 75 -4.42 2.26 8.80
CA LEU A 75 -3.80 3.58 8.98
C LEU A 75 -3.80 4.38 7.67
N ARG A 76 -3.32 3.77 6.58
CA ARG A 76 -3.25 4.40 5.25
C ARG A 76 -4.63 4.70 4.69
N ARG A 77 -5.57 3.79 4.87
CA ARG A 77 -6.96 3.97 4.45
C ARG A 77 -7.56 5.19 5.14
N ARG A 78 -7.42 5.29 6.47
CA ARG A 78 -7.93 6.45 7.21
C ARG A 78 -7.27 7.74 6.75
N ALA A 79 -5.95 7.76 6.60
CA ALA A 79 -5.20 8.91 6.08
C ALA A 79 -5.70 9.36 4.69
N CYS A 80 -5.95 8.41 3.79
CA CYS A 80 -6.47 8.69 2.46
C CYS A 80 -7.91 9.22 2.48
N VAL A 81 -8.79 8.64 3.32
CA VAL A 81 -10.19 9.05 3.41
C VAL A 81 -10.34 10.42 4.06
N THR A 82 -9.58 10.70 5.11
CA THR A 82 -9.60 12.00 5.81
C THR A 82 -8.78 13.07 5.09
N LYS A 83 -7.97 12.67 4.09
CA LYS A 83 -7.01 13.54 3.39
C LYS A 83 -5.98 14.18 4.33
N VAL A 84 -5.70 13.52 5.46
CA VAL A 84 -4.68 13.92 6.43
C VAL A 84 -3.53 12.94 6.33
N ARG A 85 -2.33 13.43 6.03
CA ARG A 85 -1.13 12.60 5.98
C ARG A 85 -0.89 11.96 7.36
N ASN A 86 -0.91 10.64 7.42
CA ASN A 86 -0.52 9.88 8.59
C ASN A 86 0.35 8.71 8.14
N GLU A 87 1.38 8.42 8.91
CA GLU A 87 2.37 7.39 8.63
C GLU A 87 2.68 6.63 9.91
N VAL A 88 3.29 5.46 9.77
CA VAL A 88 3.69 4.65 10.92
C VAL A 88 4.83 5.37 11.65
N LYS A 89 4.60 5.74 12.91
CA LYS A 89 5.63 6.21 13.83
C LYS A 89 6.50 5.04 14.30
N HIS A 90 5.84 4.00 14.78
CA HIS A 90 6.49 2.76 15.21
C HIS A 90 5.53 1.57 15.12
N LEU A 91 6.10 0.37 15.09
CA LEU A 91 5.33 -0.88 15.13
C LEU A 91 4.77 -1.12 16.55
N GLY A 92 3.60 -1.76 16.63
CA GLY A 92 2.88 -2.00 17.89
C GLY A 92 1.92 -0.87 18.28
N THR A 93 1.27 -1.03 19.42
CA THR A 93 0.30 -0.07 19.95
C THR A 93 0.99 1.18 20.50
N CYS A 94 0.35 2.34 20.38
CA CYS A 94 0.86 3.57 20.98
C CYS A 94 0.99 3.44 22.52
N GLY A 95 1.94 4.17 23.09
CA GLY A 95 2.18 4.20 24.54
C GLY A 95 2.93 2.98 25.10
N TYR A 96 3.22 1.97 24.28
CA TYR A 96 3.91 0.76 24.71
C TYR A 96 5.34 0.65 24.14
N GLY A 97 6.28 0.26 24.99
CA GLY A 97 7.68 0.04 24.62
C GLY A 97 8.50 1.32 24.42
N ILE A 98 9.82 1.15 24.25
CA ILE A 98 10.77 2.27 24.17
C ILE A 98 10.59 3.14 22.91
N CYS A 99 9.96 2.61 21.87
CA CYS A 99 9.64 3.37 20.66
C CYS A 99 8.44 4.32 20.84
N ALA A 100 7.61 4.14 21.87
CA ALA A 100 6.49 5.03 22.12
C ALA A 100 6.94 6.46 22.46
N THR A 101 8.02 6.58 23.23
CA THR A 101 8.62 7.85 23.65
C THR A 101 9.71 8.36 22.71
N TYR A 102 10.10 7.57 21.71
CA TYR A 102 11.13 7.93 20.75
C TYR A 102 10.52 8.56 19.49
N SER A 103 10.74 9.86 19.30
CA SER A 103 10.14 10.67 18.21
C SER A 103 11.15 11.23 17.22
N GLN A 104 12.39 10.72 17.22
CA GLN A 104 13.47 11.27 16.38
C GLN A 104 13.45 10.73 14.94
N CYS A 105 12.70 9.66 14.67
CA CYS A 105 12.61 9.10 13.33
C CYS A 105 11.83 10.01 12.40
N ARG A 106 12.39 10.24 11.21
CA ARG A 106 11.73 10.91 10.10
C ARG A 106 11.22 9.84 9.15
N SER A 107 9.97 10.00 8.72
CA SER A 107 9.42 9.20 7.63
C SER A 107 10.33 9.25 6.40
N PRO A 108 10.52 8.12 5.68
CA PRO A 108 9.82 6.84 5.82
C PRO A 108 10.44 5.85 6.83
N LYS A 109 11.38 6.29 7.67
CA LYS A 109 11.98 5.42 8.70
C LYS A 109 11.02 5.26 9.87
N VAL A 110 10.98 4.04 10.40
CA VAL A 110 10.20 3.67 11.58
C VAL A 110 11.11 3.39 12.76
N CYS A 111 10.63 3.64 13.98
CA CYS A 111 11.36 3.19 15.17
C CYS A 111 11.27 1.68 15.31
N VAL A 112 12.43 1.03 15.47
CA VAL A 112 12.58 -0.38 15.80
C VAL A 112 13.51 -0.53 17.01
N VAL A 113 13.39 -1.64 17.74
CA VAL A 113 14.28 -1.96 18.85
C VAL A 113 15.43 -2.83 18.34
N ARG A 114 16.68 -2.38 18.51
CA ARG A 114 17.89 -3.17 18.25
C ARG A 114 18.76 -3.14 19.50
N GLU A 115 19.17 -4.32 19.98
CA GLU A 115 20.00 -4.44 21.19
C GLU A 115 19.43 -3.69 22.41
N GLY A 116 18.10 -3.65 22.52
CA GLY A 116 17.41 -2.95 23.62
C GLY A 116 17.32 -1.43 23.47
N GLN A 117 17.78 -0.84 22.36
CA GLN A 117 17.76 0.59 22.11
C GLN A 117 16.83 0.96 20.94
N PRO A 118 16.17 2.13 20.97
CA PRO A 118 15.38 2.60 19.85
C PRO A 118 16.30 3.07 18.73
N THR A 119 16.05 2.60 17.51
CA THR A 119 16.81 2.95 16.31
C THR A 119 15.86 3.23 15.14
N CYS A 120 16.16 4.24 14.33
CA CYS A 120 15.40 4.49 13.11
C CYS A 120 15.90 3.60 11.98
N ALA A 121 15.03 2.76 11.44
CA ALA A 121 15.34 1.86 10.34
C ALA A 121 14.24 1.87 9.28
N CYS A 122 14.60 1.43 8.07
CA CYS A 122 13.60 1.11 7.06
C CYS A 122 12.76 -0.10 7.50
N PRO A 123 11.50 -0.21 7.04
CA PRO A 123 10.62 -1.31 7.41
C PRO A 123 11.25 -2.67 7.03
N VAL A 124 11.05 -3.66 7.90
CA VAL A 124 11.40 -5.06 7.63
C VAL A 124 10.19 -5.72 7.00
N CYS A 125 10.41 -6.40 5.88
CA CYS A 125 9.34 -6.96 5.06
C CYS A 125 9.44 -8.47 4.99
N ASN A 126 8.29 -9.14 4.94
CA ASN A 126 8.20 -10.53 4.55
C ASN A 126 8.33 -10.68 3.02
N ASP A 127 8.47 -11.92 2.58
CA ASP A 127 8.59 -12.27 1.16
C ASP A 127 7.24 -12.70 0.56
N ASP A 128 6.14 -12.16 1.10
CA ASP A 128 4.80 -12.36 0.52
C ASP A 128 4.79 -11.84 -0.91
N LEU A 129 4.29 -12.65 -1.85
CA LEU A 129 4.15 -12.24 -3.24
C LEU A 129 2.74 -11.67 -3.47
N LYS A 130 2.65 -10.34 -3.40
CA LYS A 130 1.43 -9.54 -3.67
C LYS A 130 1.86 -8.32 -4.46
N GLU A 131 2.15 -8.54 -5.74
CA GLU A 131 2.84 -7.57 -6.58
C GLU A 131 2.10 -6.23 -6.65
N VAL A 132 2.88 -5.15 -6.73
CA VAL A 132 2.35 -3.79 -6.85
C VAL A 132 3.19 -2.99 -7.85
N CYS A 133 2.54 -2.07 -8.55
CA CYS A 133 3.21 -1.14 -9.45
C CYS A 133 3.53 0.15 -8.70
N GLY A 134 4.80 0.54 -8.68
CA GLY A 134 5.27 1.79 -8.07
C GLY A 134 4.99 3.01 -8.95
N SER A 135 5.02 4.19 -8.33
CA SER A 135 4.94 5.48 -9.02
C SER A 135 6.13 5.75 -9.95
N ASP A 136 7.21 5.01 -9.78
CA ASP A 136 8.42 4.96 -10.60
C ASP A 136 8.33 4.01 -11.82
N GLY A 137 7.21 3.30 -11.97
CA GLY A 137 7.00 2.33 -13.05
C GLY A 137 7.72 0.99 -12.84
N ILE A 138 8.17 0.70 -11.61
CA ILE A 138 8.79 -0.58 -11.26
C ILE A 138 7.77 -1.47 -10.55
N THR A 139 7.76 -2.75 -10.91
CA THR A 139 6.99 -3.78 -10.20
C THR A 139 7.76 -4.23 -8.96
N TYR A 140 7.12 -4.13 -7.80
CA TYR A 140 7.66 -4.59 -6.53
C TYR A 140 6.93 -5.85 -6.06
N ALA A 141 7.65 -6.80 -5.45
CA ALA A 141 7.09 -8.06 -4.97
C ALA A 141 5.92 -7.88 -4.00
N ASN A 142 5.96 -6.82 -3.18
CA ASN A 142 4.83 -6.36 -2.37
C ASN A 142 4.97 -4.89 -1.96
N ALA A 143 3.88 -4.32 -1.42
CA ALA A 143 3.83 -2.94 -0.94
C ALA A 143 4.84 -2.62 0.17
N CYS A 144 5.25 -3.60 0.98
CA CYS A 144 6.29 -3.38 1.99
C CYS A 144 7.66 -3.20 1.33
N LYS A 145 8.03 -4.08 0.38
CA LYS A 145 9.30 -4.01 -0.35
C LYS A 145 9.41 -2.71 -1.15
N LEU A 146 8.31 -2.21 -1.71
CA LEU A 146 8.26 -0.87 -2.32
C LEU A 146 8.67 0.23 -1.33
N LYS A 147 8.05 0.28 -0.14
CA LYS A 147 8.42 1.27 0.90
C LYS A 147 9.85 1.10 1.42
N GLN A 148 10.28 -0.15 1.56
CA GLN A 148 11.62 -0.46 2.01
C GLN A 148 12.63 0.12 1.03
N GLU A 149 12.42 -0.07 -0.27
CA GLU A 149 13.29 0.50 -1.29
C GLU A 149 13.22 2.03 -1.27
N ALA A 150 12.01 2.60 -1.30
CA ALA A 150 11.78 4.05 -1.18
C ALA A 150 12.55 4.67 0.00
N CYS A 151 12.52 4.01 1.15
CA CYS A 151 13.26 4.40 2.35
C CYS A 151 14.78 4.29 2.22
N ARG A 152 15.27 3.25 1.53
CA ARG A 152 16.72 3.03 1.36
C ARG A 152 17.34 4.04 0.40
N ILE A 153 16.61 4.41 -0.64
CA ILE A 153 17.10 5.34 -1.67
C ILE A 153 16.62 6.79 -1.44
N ASP A 154 15.93 7.05 -0.33
CA ASP A 154 15.40 8.36 0.07
C ASP A 154 14.56 9.02 -1.04
N LYS A 155 13.63 8.25 -1.63
CA LYS A 155 12.70 8.72 -2.65
C LYS A 155 11.26 8.54 -2.23
N ASP A 156 10.42 9.45 -2.69
CA ASP A 156 8.97 9.36 -2.53
C ASP A 156 8.37 8.44 -3.61
N ILE A 157 8.40 7.14 -3.32
CA ILE A 157 7.79 6.10 -4.17
C ILE A 157 6.56 5.58 -3.43
N TYR A 158 5.42 5.64 -4.10
CA TYR A 158 4.15 5.16 -3.58
C TYR A 158 3.57 4.10 -4.52
N GLN A 159 2.68 3.27 -3.97
CA GLN A 159 1.96 2.28 -4.76
C GLN A 159 0.94 2.98 -5.65
N LYS A 160 1.06 2.79 -6.96
CA LYS A 160 0.16 3.38 -7.96
C LYS A 160 -1.10 2.56 -8.16
N TYR A 161 -0.95 1.24 -8.25
CA TYR A 161 -2.05 0.27 -8.34
C TYR A 161 -1.57 -1.13 -7.93
N GLU A 162 -2.51 -2.01 -7.64
CA GLU A 162 -2.24 -3.43 -7.36
C GLU A 162 -1.92 -4.21 -8.64
N GLY A 163 -0.99 -5.16 -8.54
CA GLY A 163 -0.47 -5.93 -9.66
C GLY A 163 0.77 -5.32 -10.32
N PRO A 164 1.35 -6.01 -11.32
CA PRO A 164 2.55 -5.55 -12.00
C PRO A 164 2.30 -4.32 -12.89
N CYS A 165 3.35 -3.51 -13.07
CA CYS A 165 3.48 -2.67 -14.26
C CYS A 165 3.73 -3.59 -15.49
#